data_AF-A0A5P2QSB0-F1
#
_entry.id   AF-A0A5P2QSB0-F1
#
_cell.length_a   1.000
_cell.length_b   1.000
_cell.length_c   1.000
_cell.angle_alpha   90.00
_cell.angle_beta   90.00
_cell.angle_gamma   90.00
#
_symmetry.space_group_name_H-M   'P 1'
#
loop_
_entity.id
_entity.type
_entity.pdbx_description
1 polymer ?
#
loop_
_entity_poly.entity_id
_entity_poly.type
_entity_poly.pdbx_seq_one_letter_code
_entity_poly.pdbx_strand_id
1 'polypeptide(L)'
;MQVAPDSPIHSRIDTVQAKVTEGLEKAFLSEMLKYAGPKPMEGGFGGGIGEEQFSSMLTETYASALAKRIDLGLGERTGAAE
;
A
#
# COMPACT_ATOMS: atom_id res chain seq x y z
N MET A 1 20.24 -31.65 6.83
CA MET A 1 18.82 -32.02 6.69
C MET A 1 18.16 -30.92 5.89
N GLN A 2 18.08 -31.08 4.57
CA GLN A 2 17.49 -30.07 3.69
C GLN A 2 15.98 -30.12 3.88
N VAL A 3 15.37 -29.04 4.36
CA VAL A 3 13.92 -28.95 4.52
C VAL A 3 13.31 -28.86 3.11
N ALA A 4 12.32 -29.69 2.82
CA ALA A 4 11.66 -29.72 1.52
C ALA A 4 11.01 -28.36 1.18
N PRO A 5 10.97 -27.97 -0.11
CA PRO A 5 10.49 -26.65 -0.55
C PRO A 5 9.03 -26.37 -0.16
N ASP A 6 8.17 -27.39 -0.07
CA ASP A 6 6.76 -27.26 0.35
C ASP A 6 6.54 -27.40 1.87
N SER A 7 7.59 -27.22 2.67
CA SER A 7 7.44 -27.21 4.13
C SER A 7 6.58 -26.02 4.59
N PRO A 8 5.66 -26.20 5.55
CA PRO A 8 4.78 -25.13 6.06
C PRO A 8 5.53 -23.91 6.63
N ILE A 9 6.83 -24.04 6.88
CA ILE A 9 7.69 -22.92 7.26
C ILE A 9 7.95 -21.98 6.07
N HIS A 10 8.23 -22.50 4.86
CA HIS A 10 8.47 -21.67 3.67
C HIS A 10 7.22 -20.85 3.32
N SER A 11 6.04 -21.48 3.25
CA SER A 11 4.77 -20.78 2.98
C SER A 11 4.45 -19.67 3.99
N ARG A 12 4.91 -19.81 5.24
CA ARG A 12 4.71 -18.78 6.26
C ARG A 12 5.65 -17.60 6.09
N ILE A 13 6.89 -17.83 5.66
CA ILE A 13 7.85 -16.76 5.40
C ILE A 13 7.41 -15.95 4.19
N ASP A 14 6.99 -16.60 3.10
CA ASP A 14 6.52 -15.93 1.89
C ASP A 14 5.32 -15.01 2.17
N THR A 15 4.36 -15.49 2.98
CA THR A 15 3.19 -14.69 3.36
C THR A 15 3.52 -13.52 4.27
N VAL A 16 4.53 -13.65 5.14
CA VAL A 16 5.02 -12.53 5.95
C VAL A 16 5.71 -11.49 5.07
N GLN A 17 6.59 -11.92 4.15
CA GLN A 17 7.31 -11.02 3.25
C GLN A 17 6.39 -10.26 2.30
N ALA A 18 5.38 -10.94 1.74
CA ALA A 18 4.35 -10.30 0.93
C ALA A 18 3.60 -9.21 1.72
N LYS A 19 3.27 -9.47 2.98
CA LYS A 19 2.57 -8.50 3.84
C LYS A 19 3.44 -7.30 4.22
N VAL A 20 4.74 -7.52 4.45
CA VAL A 20 5.70 -6.44 4.72
C VAL A 20 5.86 -5.55 3.50
N THR A 21 5.98 -6.16 2.31
CA THR A 21 6.10 -5.45 1.04
C THR A 21 4.84 -4.63 0.74
N GLU A 22 3.63 -5.22 0.85
CA GLU A 22 2.36 -4.49 0.69
C GLU A 22 2.28 -3.30 1.67
N GLY A 23 2.73 -3.47 2.91
CA GLY A 23 2.77 -2.40 3.91
C GLY A 23 3.70 -1.25 3.52
N LEU A 24 4.89 -1.57 2.99
CA LEU A 24 5.87 -0.59 2.52
C LEU A 24 5.34 0.18 1.30
N GLU A 25 4.75 -0.53 0.35
CA GLU A 25 4.16 0.06 -0.86
C GLU A 25 2.97 0.95 -0.54
N LYS A 26 2.12 0.53 0.39
CA LYS A 26 1.03 1.36 0.91
C LYS A 26 1.57 2.65 1.53
N ALA A 27 2.60 2.58 2.38
CA ALA A 27 3.18 3.76 3.00
C ALA A 27 3.75 4.73 1.95
N PHE A 28 4.48 4.21 0.97
CA PHE A 28 5.00 4.99 -0.15
C PHE A 28 3.88 5.65 -0.96
N LEU A 29 2.84 4.90 -1.34
CA LEU A 29 1.69 5.41 -2.08
C LEU A 29 0.93 6.47 -1.30
N SER A 30 0.79 6.33 0.02
CA SER A 30 0.15 7.34 0.87
C SER A 30 0.85 8.69 0.77
N GLU A 31 2.18 8.72 0.77
CA GLU A 31 2.95 9.96 0.56
C GLU A 31 2.83 10.49 -0.87
N MET A 32 2.90 9.62 -1.88
CA MET A 32 2.79 10.06 -3.28
C MET A 32 1.41 10.66 -3.58
N LEU A 33 0.35 10.08 -3.01
CA LEU A 33 -1.02 10.53 -3.23
C LEU A 33 -1.33 11.88 -2.58
N LYS A 34 -0.55 12.35 -1.59
CA LYS A 34 -0.68 13.73 -1.10
C LYS A 34 -0.41 14.78 -2.18
N TYR A 35 0.39 14.41 -3.19
CA TYR A 35 0.78 15.31 -4.28
C TYR A 35 0.12 14.94 -5.62
N ALA A 36 -0.06 13.66 -5.88
CA ALA A 36 -0.57 13.12 -7.14
C ALA A 36 -2.01 12.60 -7.06
N GLY A 37 -2.60 12.57 -5.87
CA GLY A 37 -3.94 12.04 -5.64
C GLY A 37 -5.06 13.00 -6.06
N PRO A 38 -6.32 12.54 -5.95
CA PRO A 38 -7.49 13.36 -6.22
C PRO A 38 -7.49 14.62 -5.37
N LYS A 39 -7.68 15.78 -6.01
CA LYS A 39 -7.83 17.06 -5.31
C LYS A 39 -9.29 17.29 -4.95
N PRO A 40 -9.55 18.09 -3.88
CA PRO A 40 -10.90 18.49 -3.52
C PRO A 40 -11.64 19.07 -4.72
N MET A 41 -12.90 18.64 -4.90
CA MET A 41 -13.72 19.15 -5.97
C MET A 41 -14.36 20.48 -5.55
N GLU A 42 -14.25 21.50 -6.38
CA GLU A 42 -14.80 22.83 -6.07
C GLU A 42 -16.29 22.95 -6.47
N GLY A 43 -17.02 23.84 -5.78
CA GLY A 43 -18.40 24.19 -6.10
C GLY A 43 -19.45 23.27 -5.47
N GLY A 44 -20.70 23.36 -5.98
CA GLY A 44 -21.87 22.67 -5.40
C GLY A 44 -21.85 21.13 -5.47
N PHE A 45 -20.89 20.55 -6.19
CA PHE A 45 -20.67 19.09 -6.27
C PHE A 45 -19.48 18.61 -5.43
N GLY A 46 -18.79 19.51 -4.72
CA GLY A 46 -17.73 19.17 -3.79
C GLY A 46 -18.24 18.66 -2.45
N GLY A 47 -17.40 17.98 -1.67
CA GLY A 47 -17.75 17.51 -0.33
C GLY A 47 -17.57 18.58 0.76
N GLY A 48 -17.18 19.80 0.38
CA GLY A 48 -17.07 20.96 1.27
C GLY A 48 -16.10 20.74 2.44
N ILE A 49 -16.39 21.38 3.58
CA ILE A 49 -15.56 21.27 4.78
C ILE A 49 -15.39 19.82 5.24
N GLY A 50 -16.39 18.96 5.02
CA GLY A 50 -16.30 17.54 5.36
C GLY A 50 -15.22 16.81 4.59
N GLU A 51 -15.10 17.06 3.28
CA GLU A 51 -14.09 16.44 2.43
C GLU A 51 -12.67 16.70 2.92
N GLU A 52 -12.37 17.93 3.35
CA GLU A 52 -11.07 18.30 3.91
C GLU A 52 -10.75 17.51 5.18
N GLN A 53 -11.73 17.34 6.09
CA GLN A 53 -11.54 16.59 7.34
C GLN A 53 -11.27 15.10 7.11
N PHE A 54 -11.79 14.53 6.00
CA PHE A 54 -11.64 13.11 5.66
C PHE A 54 -10.57 12.83 4.59
N SER A 55 -9.90 13.87 4.07
CA SER A 55 -8.92 13.78 2.99
C SER A 55 -7.79 12.76 3.26
N SER A 56 -7.26 12.74 4.49
CA SER A 56 -6.24 11.78 4.90
C SER A 56 -6.74 10.34 4.91
N MET A 57 -7.99 10.11 5.31
CA MET A 57 -8.59 8.76 5.32
C MET A 57 -8.86 8.27 3.89
N LEU A 58 -9.28 9.15 2.99
CA LEU A 58 -9.42 8.85 1.57
C LEU A 58 -8.07 8.46 0.96
N THR A 59 -7.03 9.26 1.24
CA THR A 59 -5.65 8.99 0.79
C THR A 59 -5.16 7.62 1.24
N GLU A 60 -5.34 7.31 2.52
CA GLU A 60 -4.96 6.02 3.11
C GLU A 60 -5.72 4.84 2.48
N THR A 61 -7.01 5.04 2.19
CA THR A 61 -7.86 4.03 1.55
C THR A 61 -7.41 3.77 0.11
N TYR A 62 -7.13 4.83 -0.66
CA TYR A 62 -6.59 4.69 -2.01
C TYR A 62 -5.23 4.01 -2.01
N ALA A 63 -4.32 4.42 -1.13
CA ALA A 63 -2.99 3.81 -1.00
C ALA A 63 -3.09 2.31 -0.69
N SER A 64 -3.97 1.92 0.24
CA SER A 64 -4.19 0.51 0.56
C SER A 64 -4.81 -0.28 -0.60
N ALA A 65 -5.76 0.31 -1.32
CA ALA A 65 -6.39 -0.35 -2.47
C ALA A 65 -5.41 -0.54 -3.64
N LEU A 66 -4.51 0.43 -3.85
CA LEU A 66 -3.48 0.38 -4.88
C LEU A 66 -2.38 -0.63 -4.54
N ALA A 67 -1.85 -0.62 -3.31
CA ALA A 67 -0.81 -1.58 -2.89
C ALA A 67 -1.26 -3.04 -3.01
N LYS A 68 -2.56 -3.32 -2.84
CA LYS A 68 -3.13 -4.67 -3.02
C LYS A 68 -3.26 -5.12 -4.48
N ARG A 69 -3.19 -4.17 -5.42
CA ARG A 69 -3.48 -4.41 -6.85
C ARG A 69 -2.29 -4.17 -7.75
N ILE A 70 -1.32 -3.40 -7.29
CA ILE A 70 -0.15 -2.96 -8.04
C ILE A 70 1.06 -3.35 -7.23
N ASP A 71 1.94 -4.12 -7.87
CA ASP A 71 3.28 -4.39 -7.37
C ASP A 71 4.20 -3.24 -7.84
N LEU A 72 4.76 -2.50 -6.89
CA LEU A 72 5.73 -1.45 -7.16
C LEU A 72 7.16 -2.01 -7.12
N GLY A 73 7.35 -3.28 -6.76
CA GLY A 73 8.64 -3.93 -6.63
C GLY A 73 9.51 -3.30 -5.54
N LEU A 74 8.89 -2.69 -4.51
CA LEU A 74 9.68 -2.05 -3.45
C LEU A 74 10.36 -3.09 -2.54
N GLY A 75 9.74 -4.26 -2.34
CA GLY A 75 10.34 -5.34 -1.55
C GLY A 75 11.68 -5.81 -2.10
N GLU A 76 11.77 -5.98 -3.42
CA GLU A 76 13.01 -6.35 -4.11
C GLU A 76 14.04 -5.21 -4.09
N ARG A 77 13.60 -3.98 -4.35
CA ARG A 77 14.49 -2.82 -4.44
C ARG A 77 15.13 -2.41 -3.12
N THR A 78 14.48 -2.68 -1.99
CA THR A 78 14.99 -2.33 -0.66
C THR A 78 15.61 -3.51 0.10
N GLY A 79 15.78 -4.67 -0.55
CA GLY A 79 16.36 -5.87 0.07
C GLY A 79 15.46 -6.49 1.15
N ALA A 80 14.15 -6.21 1.13
CA ALA A 80 13.20 -6.89 2.02
C ALA A 80 12.86 -8.32 1.54
N ALA A 81 13.21 -8.64 0.29
CA ALA A 81 12.98 -9.94 -0.35
C ALA A 81 14.19 -10.89 -0.31
N GLU A 82 15.31 -10.52 0.34
CA GLU A 82 16.48 -11.40 0.57
C GLU A 82 16.44 -12.09 1.94
#